data_AF-F0RQG1-F1
#
_entry.id   AF-F0RQG1-F1
#
_cell.length_a   1.000
_cell.length_b   1.000
_cell.length_c   1.000
_cell.angle_alpha   90.00
_cell.angle_beta   90.00
_cell.angle_gamma   90.00
#
_symmetry.space_group_name_H-M   'P 1'
#
loop_
_entity.id
_entity.type
_entity.pdbx_description
1 polymer ?
#
loop_
_entity_poly.entity_id
_entity_poly.type
_entity_poly.pdbx_seq_one_letter_code
_entity_poly.pdbx_strand_id
1 'polypeptide(L)'
;MPAGVQVALLHPDPLTLLLWRDSGRPPTPHLCEDIGEDCGLYSPVFAPDPQQRHPGAVVITEGFTGQLCTHEFNFPVHGDGRLHFFHSRTCMHCRVNVATVHSRRGRQISCEYGGWAVRAHIFHAWTGRGPVPGSLEIQSWH
;
A
#
# COMPACT_ATOMS: atom_id res chain seq x y z
N MET A 1 -8.47 -2.85 12.17
CA MET A 1 -7.41 -2.77 13.19
C MET A 1 -7.36 -4.06 14.01
N PRO A 2 -6.20 -4.70 14.16
CA PRO A 2 -6.06 -5.90 15.00
C PRO A 2 -6.31 -5.57 16.47
N ALA A 3 -6.81 -6.54 17.24
CA ALA A 3 -7.08 -6.34 18.66
C ALA A 3 -5.80 -5.99 19.44
N GLY A 4 -5.88 -4.98 20.31
CA GLY A 4 -4.79 -4.55 21.19
C GLY A 4 -3.67 -3.76 20.48
N VAL A 5 -3.97 -3.17 19.33
CA VAL A 5 -3.06 -2.30 18.57
C VAL A 5 -3.60 -0.87 18.61
N GLN A 6 -2.74 0.08 18.94
CA GLN A 6 -3.07 1.49 19.06
C GLN A 6 -2.24 2.30 18.05
N VAL A 7 -2.90 3.25 17.38
CA VAL A 7 -2.28 4.14 16.40
C VAL A 7 -2.58 5.58 16.80
N ALA A 8 -1.55 6.42 16.86
CA ALA A 8 -1.69 7.86 17.02
C ALA A 8 -1.04 8.60 15.86
N LEU A 9 -1.69 9.67 15.40
CA LEU A 9 -1.10 10.61 14.46
C LEU A 9 -0.17 11.56 15.23
N LEU A 10 1.13 11.53 14.94
CA LEU A 10 2.10 12.47 15.51
C LEU A 10 2.18 13.76 14.71
N HIS A 11 2.26 13.63 13.38
CA HIS A 11 2.31 14.75 12.46
C HIS A 11 1.46 14.45 11.22
N PRO A 12 0.63 15.40 10.75
CA PRO A 12 -0.16 15.22 9.53
C PRO A 12 0.65 15.44 8.25
N ASP A 13 1.72 16.23 8.31
CA ASP A 13 2.57 16.57 7.17
C ASP A 13 4.02 16.89 7.62
N PRO A 14 5.03 16.05 7.29
CA PRO A 14 4.87 14.73 6.67
C PRO A 14 4.08 13.79 7.59
N LEU A 15 3.23 12.95 6.99
CA LEU A 15 2.43 12.00 7.73
C LEU A 15 3.32 11.07 8.57
N THR A 16 3.18 11.16 9.89
CA THR A 16 3.96 10.42 10.88
C THR A 16 3.03 9.78 11.89
N LEU A 17 3.15 8.47 12.05
CA LEU A 17 2.30 7.66 12.93
C LEU A 17 3.14 7.11 14.09
N LEU A 18 2.52 6.95 15.25
CA LEU A 18 3.03 6.17 16.36
C LEU A 18 2.16 4.91 16.51
N LEU A 19 2.80 3.75 16.48
CA LEU A 19 2.16 2.45 16.61
C LEU A 19 2.68 1.73 17.84
N TRP A 20 1.78 1.25 18.69
CA TRP A 20 2.13 0.41 19.84
C TRP A 20 1.07 -0.66 20.12
N ARG A 21 1.41 -1.59 21.00
CA ARG A 21 0.50 -2.66 21.44
C ARG A 21 0.23 -2.54 22.93
N ASP A 22 -0.98 -2.86 23.34
CA ASP A 22 -1.38 -2.80 24.76
C ASP A 22 -0.56 -3.79 25.63
N SER A 23 -0.01 -4.84 25.03
CA SER A 23 0.86 -5.81 25.71
C SER A 23 2.29 -5.31 25.96
N GLY A 24 2.66 -4.13 25.45
CA GLY A 24 4.02 -3.58 25.52
C GLY A 24 5.05 -4.28 24.64
N ARG A 25 4.66 -5.32 23.89
CA ARG A 25 5.53 -5.94 22.87
C ARG A 25 5.60 -5.06 21.63
N PRO A 26 6.75 -4.98 20.94
CA PRO A 26 6.85 -4.22 19.71
C PRO A 26 5.90 -4.76 18.63
N PRO A 27 5.28 -3.88 17.82
CA PRO A 27 4.62 -4.27 16.57
C PRO A 27 5.58 -5.05 15.65
N THR A 28 5.04 -6.01 14.91
CA THR A 28 5.82 -6.74 13.90
C THR A 28 6.01 -5.87 12.65
N PRO A 29 7.12 -6.02 11.89
CA PRO A 29 7.35 -5.29 10.63
C PRO A 29 6.13 -5.24 9.70
N HIS A 30 5.55 -6.41 9.41
CA HIS A 30 4.36 -6.53 8.56
C HIS A 30 3.14 -5.75 9.08
N LEU A 31 3.00 -5.62 10.41
CA LEU A 31 1.91 -4.83 11.00
C LEU A 31 2.14 -3.33 10.83
N CYS A 32 3.40 -2.89 10.92
CA CYS A 32 3.77 -1.50 10.65
C CYS A 32 3.51 -1.14 9.19
N GLU A 33 3.87 -2.02 8.26
CA GLU A 33 3.60 -1.84 6.83
C GLU A 33 2.09 -1.71 6.57
N ASP A 34 1.32 -2.68 7.05
CA ASP A 34 -0.13 -2.70 6.87
C ASP A 34 -0.81 -1.43 7.37
N ILE A 35 -0.44 -0.98 8.57
CA ILE A 35 -1.03 0.22 9.16
C ILE A 35 -0.54 1.48 8.45
N GLY A 36 0.73 1.54 8.06
CA GLY A 36 1.26 2.67 7.28
C GLY A 36 0.52 2.85 5.96
N GLU A 37 0.34 1.76 5.21
CA GLU A 37 -0.38 1.76 3.93
C GLU A 37 -1.88 2.06 4.10
N ASP A 38 -2.55 1.50 5.12
CA ASP A 38 -3.94 1.82 5.45
C ASP A 38 -4.14 3.31 5.81
N CYS A 39 -3.10 3.96 6.35
CA CYS A 39 -3.09 5.38 6.65
C CYS A 39 -2.65 6.27 5.47
N GLY A 40 -2.31 5.69 4.32
CA GLY A 40 -1.98 6.41 3.09
C GLY A 40 -0.50 6.72 2.89
N LEU A 41 0.41 6.10 3.64
CA LEU A 41 1.85 6.12 3.35
C LEU A 41 2.18 5.21 2.16
N TYR A 42 3.16 5.58 1.36
CA TYR A 42 3.66 4.77 0.25
C TYR A 42 4.98 4.12 0.63
N SER A 43 5.12 2.79 0.68
CA SER A 43 6.38 2.18 1.16
C SER A 43 6.80 2.68 2.56
N PRO A 44 5.94 2.52 3.58
CA PRO A 44 6.20 3.02 4.93
C PRO A 44 7.52 2.48 5.50
N VAL A 45 8.29 3.36 6.12
CA VAL A 45 9.48 3.00 6.90
C VAL A 45 9.20 3.14 8.38
N PHE A 46 9.83 2.31 9.20
CA PHE A 46 9.52 2.26 10.61
C PHE A 46 10.76 2.05 11.48
N ALA A 47 10.79 2.74 12.61
CA ALA A 47 11.89 2.71 13.57
C ALA A 47 11.36 2.76 15.02
N PRO A 48 12.11 2.27 16.02
CA PRO A 48 11.73 2.42 17.42
C PRO A 48 11.46 3.88 17.80
N ASP A 49 10.45 4.13 18.64
CA ASP A 49 10.14 5.49 19.08
C ASP A 49 11.30 6.10 19.89
N PRO A 50 11.96 7.16 19.40
CA PRO A 50 13.09 7.76 20.11
C PRO A 50 12.68 8.41 21.43
N GLN A 51 11.41 8.81 21.59
CA GLN A 51 10.92 9.42 22.83
C GLN A 51 10.38 8.41 23.83
N GLN A 52 10.34 7.12 23.46
CA GLN A 52 9.86 6.02 24.32
C GLN A 52 8.50 6.31 24.99
N ARG A 53 7.57 6.96 24.26
CA ARG A 53 6.27 7.37 24.82
C ARG A 53 5.43 6.19 25.30
N HIS A 54 5.54 5.06 24.60
CA HIS A 54 4.95 3.78 25.00
C HIS A 54 5.97 2.64 24.88
N PRO A 55 5.88 1.59 25.73
CA PRO A 55 6.75 0.43 25.64
C PRO A 55 6.65 -0.27 24.28
N GLY A 56 7.79 -0.46 23.63
CA GLY A 56 7.86 -1.13 22.31
C GLY A 56 7.24 -0.32 21.17
N ALA A 57 6.96 0.97 21.35
CA ALA A 57 6.39 1.79 20.30
C ALA A 57 7.33 1.95 19.11
N VAL A 58 6.72 2.07 17.94
CA VAL A 58 7.38 2.23 16.64
C VAL A 58 6.80 3.45 15.97
N VAL A 59 7.67 4.31 15.44
CA VAL A 59 7.31 5.43 14.59
C VAL A 59 7.28 4.95 13.15
N ILE A 60 6.22 5.27 12.42
CA ILE A 60 6.05 4.94 11.00
C ILE A 60 5.99 6.25 10.22
N THR A 61 6.79 6.37 9.18
CA THR A 61 6.88 7.55 8.31
C THR A 61 6.85 7.16 6.84
N GLU A 62 6.63 8.16 5.99
CA GLU A 62 6.76 8.02 4.55
C GLU A 62 8.18 7.63 4.15
N GLY A 63 8.31 6.53 3.40
CA GLY A 63 9.59 6.05 2.86
C GLY A 63 9.70 6.30 1.36
N PHE A 64 8.59 6.51 0.67
CA PHE A 64 8.59 6.74 -0.76
C PHE A 64 9.09 8.14 -1.11
N THR A 65 10.18 8.18 -1.86
CA THR A 65 10.81 9.42 -2.38
C THR A 65 10.52 9.64 -3.87
N GLY A 66 9.74 8.74 -4.48
CA GLY A 66 9.42 8.78 -5.90
C GLY A 66 8.34 9.79 -6.27
N GLN A 67 7.98 9.80 -7.55
CA GLN A 67 6.89 10.65 -8.05
C GLN A 67 5.54 9.95 -7.93
N LEU A 68 4.55 10.71 -7.46
CA LEU A 68 3.14 10.31 -7.45
C LEU A 68 2.41 10.94 -8.64
N CYS A 69 1.51 10.19 -9.24
CA CYS A 69 0.62 10.64 -10.31
C CYS A 69 -0.82 10.63 -9.79
N THR A 70 -1.58 11.67 -10.12
CA THR A 70 -3.05 11.62 -10.02
C THR A 70 -3.54 10.99 -11.31
N HIS A 71 -3.94 9.73 -11.28
CA HIS A 71 -4.09 8.96 -12.51
C HIS A 71 -5.32 9.36 -13.29
N GLU A 72 -5.13 9.58 -14.59
CA GLU A 72 -6.20 9.58 -15.56
C GLU A 72 -6.07 8.33 -16.43
N PHE A 73 -7.01 7.39 -16.31
CA PHE A 73 -6.95 6.11 -17.01
C PHE A 73 -7.66 6.16 -18.36
N ASN A 74 -7.08 5.46 -19.34
CA ASN A 74 -7.76 5.20 -20.61
C ASN A 74 -8.93 4.21 -20.45
N PHE A 75 -9.54 3.86 -21.59
CA PHE A 75 -10.61 2.87 -21.65
C PHE A 75 -10.15 1.48 -21.18
N PRO A 76 -11.02 0.71 -20.50
CA PRO A 76 -10.71 -0.64 -20.08
C PRO A 76 -10.47 -1.57 -21.27
N VAL A 77 -9.40 -2.35 -21.22
CA VAL A 77 -9.13 -3.47 -22.12
C VAL A 77 -9.57 -4.75 -21.41
N HIS A 78 -10.46 -5.50 -22.03
CA HIS A 78 -10.97 -6.77 -21.53
C HIS A 78 -10.20 -7.93 -22.18
N GLY A 79 -9.76 -8.91 -21.39
CA GLY A 79 -9.22 -10.17 -21.90
C GLY A 79 -9.93 -11.38 -21.30
N ASP A 80 -10.28 -12.36 -22.16
CA ASP A 80 -10.84 -13.65 -21.74
C ASP A 80 -9.85 -14.78 -22.10
N GLY A 81 -9.34 -15.47 -21.08
CA GLY A 81 -8.45 -16.61 -21.19
C GLY A 81 -9.04 -17.87 -20.58
N ARG A 82 -10.28 -18.24 -20.94
CA ARG A 82 -11.04 -19.50 -20.62
C ARG A 82 -11.26 -19.85 -19.13
N LEU A 83 -10.41 -19.39 -18.21
CA LEU A 83 -10.50 -19.61 -16.75
C LEU A 83 -10.46 -18.29 -15.94
N HIS A 84 -9.91 -17.23 -16.53
CA HIS A 84 -9.78 -15.91 -15.93
C HIS A 84 -10.33 -14.84 -16.86
N PHE A 85 -10.99 -13.84 -16.26
CA PHE A 85 -11.39 -12.61 -16.93
C PHE A 85 -10.59 -11.48 -16.30
N PHE A 86 -10.03 -10.60 -17.11
CA PHE A 86 -9.32 -9.43 -16.59
C PHE A 86 -9.70 -8.14 -17.29
N HIS A 87 -9.63 -7.06 -16.52
CA HIS A 87 -9.66 -5.70 -17.02
C HIS A 87 -8.31 -5.06 -16.80
N SER A 88 -7.75 -4.40 -17.81
CA SER A 88 -6.60 -3.53 -17.62
C SER A 88 -6.88 -2.11 -18.10
N ARG A 89 -6.21 -1.14 -17.48
CA ARG A 89 -6.22 0.28 -17.85
C ARG A 89 -4.81 0.82 -17.77
N THR A 90 -4.49 1.77 -18.61
CA THR A 90 -3.19 2.46 -18.62
C THR A 90 -3.41 3.95 -18.39
N CYS A 91 -2.66 4.53 -17.46
CA CYS A 91 -2.71 5.96 -17.19
C CYS A 91 -2.18 6.75 -18.40
N MET A 92 -2.90 7.79 -18.80
CA MET A 92 -2.53 8.66 -19.92
C MET A 92 -1.33 9.56 -19.60
N HIS A 93 -1.09 9.88 -18.32
CA HIS A 93 0.03 10.72 -17.89
C HIS A 93 1.31 9.93 -17.64
N CYS A 94 1.27 8.97 -16.72
CA CYS A 94 2.46 8.26 -16.26
C CYS A 94 2.64 6.86 -16.87
N ARG A 95 1.73 6.44 -17.74
CA ARG A 95 1.75 5.12 -18.39
C ARG A 95 1.71 3.91 -17.45
N VAL A 96 1.41 4.09 -16.16
CA VAL A 96 1.18 2.95 -15.26
C VAL A 96 0.01 2.11 -15.77
N ASN A 97 0.22 0.81 -15.85
CA ASN A 97 -0.85 -0.13 -16.15
C ASN A 97 -1.40 -0.69 -14.84
N VAL A 98 -2.72 -0.78 -14.73
CA VAL A 98 -3.42 -1.39 -13.61
C VAL A 98 -4.33 -2.47 -14.15
N ALA A 99 -4.44 -3.59 -13.44
CA ALA A 99 -5.32 -4.69 -13.85
C ALA A 99 -6.06 -5.31 -12.66
N THR A 100 -7.24 -5.85 -12.95
CA THR A 100 -8.01 -6.70 -12.01
C THR A 100 -8.25 -8.03 -12.70
N VAL A 101 -7.90 -9.13 -12.05
CA VAL A 101 -8.10 -10.48 -12.56
C VAL A 101 -9.12 -11.20 -11.70
N HIS A 102 -10.20 -11.65 -12.33
CA HIS A 102 -11.30 -12.38 -11.71
C HIS A 102 -11.21 -13.86 -12.07
N SER A 103 -11.20 -14.73 -11.06
CA SER A 103 -11.36 -16.18 -11.27
C SER A 103 -12.83 -16.51 -11.55
N ARG A 104 -13.12 -17.26 -12.62
CA ARG A 104 -14.49 -17.71 -12.95
C ARG A 104 -15.15 -18.55 -11.86
N ARG A 105 -14.35 -19.18 -10.97
CA ARG A 105 -14.85 -19.99 -9.84
C ARG A 105 -15.20 -19.15 -8.59
N GLY A 106 -15.19 -17.83 -8.70
CA GLY A 106 -16.06 -16.96 -7.89
C GLY A 106 -15.56 -16.56 -6.51
N ARG A 107 -14.24 -16.52 -6.24
CA ARG A 107 -13.78 -16.03 -4.92
C ARG A 107 -12.50 -15.21 -4.87
N GLN A 108 -11.71 -15.18 -5.94
CA GLN A 108 -10.42 -14.51 -5.91
C GLN A 108 -10.35 -13.42 -6.97
N ILE A 109 -10.18 -12.19 -6.49
CA ILE A 109 -9.84 -11.01 -7.29
C ILE A 109 -8.38 -10.70 -6.93
N SER A 110 -7.48 -10.78 -7.90
CA SER A 110 -6.14 -10.20 -7.74
C SER A 110 -6.11 -8.83 -8.41
N CYS A 111 -5.45 -7.89 -7.74
CA CYS A 111 -5.26 -6.54 -8.23
C CYS A 111 -3.79 -6.38 -8.59
N GLU A 112 -3.51 -5.83 -9.76
CA GLU A 112 -2.16 -5.55 -10.24
C GLU A 112 -2.00 -4.05 -10.48
N TYR A 113 -0.91 -3.48 -10.01
CA TYR A 113 -0.56 -2.09 -10.22
C TYR A 113 0.88 -2.02 -10.71
N GLY A 114 1.14 -1.43 -11.89
CA GLY A 114 2.48 -1.36 -12.47
C GLY A 114 3.13 -2.73 -12.76
N GLY A 115 2.33 -3.80 -12.85
CA GLY A 115 2.81 -5.18 -12.93
C GLY A 115 3.02 -5.87 -11.57
N TRP A 116 2.77 -5.20 -10.45
CA TRP A 116 2.88 -5.76 -9.11
C TRP A 116 1.53 -6.21 -8.57
N ALA A 117 1.46 -7.42 -8.02
CA ALA A 117 0.29 -7.84 -7.25
C ALA A 117 0.18 -6.99 -5.97
N VAL A 118 -0.94 -6.31 -5.81
CA VAL A 118 -1.22 -5.43 -4.67
C VAL A 118 -2.53 -5.85 -3.99
N ARG A 119 -2.65 -5.50 -2.71
CA ARG A 119 -3.89 -5.72 -1.95
C ARG A 119 -4.98 -4.78 -2.48
N ALA A 120 -6.24 -5.21 -2.37
CA ALA A 120 -7.37 -4.48 -2.94
C ALA A 120 -7.48 -3.04 -2.42
N HIS A 121 -7.27 -2.79 -1.12
CA HIS A 121 -7.32 -1.44 -0.57
C HIS A 121 -6.20 -0.54 -1.12
N ILE A 122 -4.97 -1.05 -1.22
CA ILE A 122 -3.84 -0.35 -1.85
C ILE A 122 -4.16 -0.02 -3.29
N PHE A 123 -4.67 -1.00 -4.05
CA PHE A 123 -5.08 -0.78 -5.43
C PHE A 123 -6.11 0.34 -5.56
N HIS A 124 -7.14 0.35 -4.70
CA HIS A 124 -8.15 1.41 -4.70
C HIS A 124 -7.56 2.78 -4.35
N ALA A 125 -6.65 2.86 -3.39
CA ALA A 125 -5.96 4.11 -3.05
C ALA A 125 -5.06 4.59 -4.20
N TRP A 126 -4.19 3.70 -4.70
CA TRP A 126 -3.19 4.02 -5.71
C TRP A 126 -3.80 4.31 -7.08
N THR A 127 -4.97 3.76 -7.41
CA THR A 127 -5.66 4.12 -8.65
C THR A 127 -6.16 5.58 -8.64
N GLY A 128 -6.45 6.19 -7.49
CA GLY A 128 -6.75 7.63 -7.43
C GLY A 128 -5.49 8.47 -7.54
N ARG A 129 -4.52 8.20 -6.66
CA ARG A 129 -3.20 8.84 -6.66
C ARG A 129 -2.17 7.80 -6.24
N GLY A 130 -1.18 7.53 -7.08
CA GLY A 130 -0.27 6.42 -6.86
C GLY A 130 1.12 6.59 -7.48
N PRO A 131 2.04 5.66 -7.17
CA PRO A 131 3.41 5.70 -7.66
C PRO A 131 3.50 5.60 -9.19
N VAL A 132 4.39 6.39 -9.80
CA VAL A 132 4.74 6.27 -11.22
C VAL A 132 5.51 4.96 -11.48
N PRO A 133 5.45 4.35 -12.67
CA PRO A 133 6.23 3.15 -12.97
C PRO A 133 7.73 3.35 -12.70
N GLY A 134 8.36 2.37 -12.05
CA GLY A 134 9.79 2.44 -11.68
C GLY A 134 10.12 3.34 -10.49
N SER A 135 9.14 4.01 -9.87
CA SER A 135 9.37 4.86 -8.69
C SER A 135 9.36 4.10 -7.36
N LEU A 136 8.76 2.90 -7.35
CA LEU A 136 8.88 1.99 -6.21
C LEU A 136 10.15 1.17 -6.40
N GLU A 137 11.14 1.40 -5.54
CA GLU A 137 12.21 0.42 -5.36
C GLU A 137 11.60 -0.79 -4.65
N ILE A 138 11.60 -1.93 -5.33
CA ILE A 138 11.20 -3.20 -4.71
C ILE A 138 12.23 -3.48 -3.64
N GLN A 139 11.88 -3.28 -2.37
CA GLN A 139 12.63 -3.89 -1.29
C GLN A 139 12.40 -5.40 -1.39
N SER A 140 13.29 -6.06 -2.13
CA SER A 140 13.40 -7.51 -2.11
C SER A 140 13.77 -7.90 -0.69
N TRP A 141 12.75 -8.35 0.05
CA TRP A 141 12.91 -8.91 1.39
C TRP A 141 13.91 -10.07 1.34
N HIS A 142 15.05 -9.89 2.01
CA HIS A 142 16.02 -10.93 2.34
C HIS A 142 15.84 -11.34 3.82
#